data_AF-A0A7S2JJV0-F1
#
_entry.id   AF-A0A7S2JJV0-F1
#
_cell.length_a   1.000
_cell.length_b   1.000
_cell.length_c   1.000
_cell.angle_alpha   90.00
_cell.angle_beta   90.00
_cell.angle_gamma   90.00
#
_symmetry.space_group_name_H-M   'P 1'
#
loop_
_entity.id
_entity.type
_entity.pdbx_description
1 polymer ?
#
loop_
_entity_poly.entity_id
_entity_poly.type
_entity_poly.pdbx_seq_one_letter_code
_entity_poly.pdbx_strand_id
1 'polypeptide(L)'
;AAAAAAAALITATRASAADTMLRGAAVVEEYAKTDPALLTFEPRGITPEDTLIFILGSVPFVYAAIEFWTRIANGDSFGTGKDSVVIKPLGAQYDGNKRVLGQDAMIAARILFAIAGASALLVIVGVFDVLGQ
;
A
#
# COMPACT_ATOMS: atom_id res chain seq x y z
N ALA A 1 22.68 12.91 17.45
CA ALA A 1 23.06 12.72 16.03
C ALA A 1 21.90 12.20 15.16
N ALA A 2 21.28 11.05 15.48
CA ALA A 2 20.20 10.46 14.68
C ALA A 2 18.93 11.33 14.52
N ALA A 3 18.49 12.03 15.58
CA ALA A 3 17.33 12.92 15.53
C ALA A 3 17.53 14.14 14.61
N ALA A 4 18.75 14.67 14.55
CA ALA A 4 19.09 15.79 13.65
C ALA A 4 19.13 15.35 12.18
N ALA A 5 19.60 14.12 11.90
CA ALA A 5 19.59 13.55 10.55
C ALA A 5 18.15 13.27 10.04
N ALA A 6 17.26 12.80 10.91
CA ALA A 6 15.85 12.60 10.57
C ALA A 6 15.13 13.94 10.28
N ALA A 7 15.39 14.97 11.10
CA ALA A 7 14.85 16.31 10.87
C ALA A 7 15.37 16.95 9.56
N ALA A 8 16.63 16.73 9.23
CA ALA A 8 17.23 17.19 7.96
C ALA A 8 16.62 16.46 6.75
N LEU A 9 16.38 15.14 6.85
CA LEU A 9 15.75 14.36 5.78
C LEU A 9 14.29 14.79 5.55
N ILE A 10 13.52 15.02 6.61
CA ILE A 10 12.13 15.50 6.51
C ILE A 10 12.09 16.89 5.86
N THR A 11 12.99 17.78 6.26
CA THR A 11 13.10 19.14 5.69
C THR A 11 13.50 19.09 4.22
N ALA A 12 14.48 18.26 3.84
CA ALA A 12 14.90 18.08 2.46
C ALA A 12 13.79 17.47 1.59
N THR A 13 13.04 16.50 2.12
CA THR A 13 11.91 15.89 1.41
C THR A 13 10.80 16.90 1.14
N ARG A 14 10.46 17.74 2.14
CA ARG A 14 9.48 18.83 1.99
C ARG A 14 9.95 19.89 1.00
N ALA A 15 11.22 20.25 1.00
CA ALA A 15 11.79 21.19 0.04
C ALA A 15 11.74 20.64 -1.40
N SER A 16 12.06 19.35 -1.60
CA SER A 16 11.94 18.73 -2.92
C SER A 16 10.49 18.61 -3.40
N ALA A 17 9.56 18.33 -2.50
CA ALA A 17 8.13 18.29 -2.80
C ALA A 17 7.61 19.68 -3.16
N ALA A 18 8.03 20.72 -2.45
CA ALA A 18 7.67 22.11 -2.74
C ALA A 18 8.23 22.58 -4.09
N ASP A 19 9.48 22.27 -4.42
CA ASP A 19 10.08 22.61 -5.72
C ASP A 19 9.40 21.83 -6.87
N THR A 20 9.09 20.55 -6.65
CA THR A 20 8.33 19.74 -7.63
C THR A 20 6.92 20.28 -7.84
N MET A 21 6.23 20.68 -6.77
CA MET A 21 4.90 21.30 -6.86
C MET A 21 4.94 22.67 -7.54
N LEU A 22 5.96 23.49 -7.27
CA LEU A 22 6.12 24.80 -7.89
C LEU A 22 6.41 24.68 -9.40
N ARG A 23 7.28 23.76 -9.78
CA ARG A 23 7.55 23.44 -11.20
C ARG A 23 6.33 22.84 -11.89
N GLY A 24 5.64 21.92 -11.22
CA GLY A 24 4.38 21.35 -11.70
C GLY A 24 3.31 22.43 -11.91
N ALA A 25 3.16 23.36 -10.97
CA ALA A 25 2.22 24.47 -11.06
C ALA A 25 2.57 25.44 -12.20
N ALA A 26 3.86 25.75 -12.39
CA ALA A 26 4.31 26.60 -13.50
C ALA A 26 4.06 25.95 -14.86
N VAL A 27 4.30 24.64 -15.00
CA VAL A 27 3.99 23.88 -16.22
C VAL A 27 2.48 23.84 -16.46
N VAL A 28 1.68 23.61 -15.42
CA VAL A 28 0.21 23.62 -15.51
C VAL A 28 -0.30 25.00 -15.93
N GLU A 29 0.25 26.09 -15.40
CA GLU A 29 -0.14 27.47 -15.76
C GLU A 29 0.26 27.85 -17.19
N GLU A 30 1.40 27.35 -17.68
CA GLU A 30 1.85 27.55 -19.06
C GLU A 30 0.96 26.77 -20.06
N TYR A 31 0.62 25.52 -19.74
CA TYR A 31 -0.32 24.70 -20.50
C TYR A 31 -1.75 25.26 -20.45
N ALA A 32 -2.18 25.77 -19.31
CA ALA A 32 -3.47 26.43 -19.11
C ALA A 32 -3.69 27.64 -20.04
N LYS A 33 -2.63 28.39 -20.31
CA LYS A 33 -2.66 29.58 -21.17
C LYS A 33 -2.73 29.21 -22.66
N THR A 34 -2.27 28.02 -23.03
CA THR A 34 -2.22 27.54 -24.41
C THR A 34 -3.45 26.73 -24.80
N ASP A 35 -4.03 25.97 -23.87
CA ASP A 35 -5.29 25.26 -24.09
C ASP A 35 -6.11 25.14 -22.79
N PRO A 36 -7.10 26.02 -22.56
CA PRO A 36 -7.93 25.99 -21.35
C PRO A 36 -8.82 24.74 -21.27
N ALA A 37 -9.00 24.00 -22.38
CA ALA A 37 -9.75 22.75 -22.39
C ALA A 37 -8.98 21.59 -21.72
N LEU A 38 -7.64 21.67 -21.63
CA LEU A 38 -6.83 20.67 -20.92
C LEU A 38 -6.90 20.80 -19.40
N LEU A 39 -7.42 21.91 -18.88
CA LEU A 39 -7.65 22.11 -17.44
C LEU A 39 -9.05 21.67 -16.99
N THR A 40 -9.95 21.41 -17.95
CA THR A 40 -11.29 20.94 -17.66
C THR A 40 -11.27 19.43 -17.60
N PHE A 41 -11.01 18.90 -16.41
CA PHE A 41 -11.27 17.50 -16.12
C PHE A 41 -12.78 17.27 -16.10
N GLU A 42 -13.36 16.89 -17.23
CA GLU A 42 -14.68 16.26 -17.20
C GLU A 42 -14.55 14.89 -16.51
N PRO A 43 -15.34 14.61 -15.46
CA PRO A 43 -15.34 13.29 -14.84
C PRO A 43 -15.83 12.26 -15.86
N ARG A 44 -14.88 11.55 -16.48
CA ARG A 44 -15.11 10.44 -17.44
C ARG A 44 -15.82 9.22 -16.82
N GLY A 45 -16.20 9.29 -15.55
CA GLY A 45 -16.76 8.18 -14.77
C GLY A 45 -15.76 7.05 -14.56
N ILE A 46 -16.20 5.99 -13.89
CA ILE A 46 -15.48 4.72 -13.84
C ILE A 46 -16.00 3.88 -15.00
N THR A 47 -15.13 3.55 -15.96
CA THR A 47 -15.51 2.69 -17.07
C THR A 47 -15.37 1.20 -16.71
N PRO A 48 -16.00 0.29 -17.46
CA PRO A 48 -15.77 -1.15 -17.31
C PRO A 48 -14.29 -1.55 -17.50
N GLU A 49 -13.58 -0.85 -18.40
CA GLU A 49 -12.14 -1.06 -18.62
C GLU A 49 -11.33 -0.68 -17.38
N ASP A 50 -11.62 0.49 -16.76
CA ASP A 50 -10.95 0.93 -15.53
C ASP A 50 -11.15 -0.09 -14.39
N THR A 51 -12.36 -0.65 -14.30
CA THR A 51 -12.71 -1.69 -13.32
C THR A 51 -11.92 -2.98 -13.57
N LEU A 52 -11.78 -3.40 -14.82
CA LEU A 52 -11.02 -4.59 -15.17
C LEU A 52 -9.53 -4.42 -14.84
N ILE A 53 -8.95 -3.27 -15.18
CA ILE A 53 -7.55 -2.93 -14.86
C ILE A 53 -7.35 -2.93 -13.34
N PHE A 54 -8.29 -2.37 -12.59
CA PHE A 54 -8.25 -2.39 -11.12
C PHE A 54 -8.26 -3.82 -10.56
N ILE A 55 -9.18 -4.67 -11.03
CA ILE A 55 -9.27 -6.07 -10.60
C ILE A 55 -7.97 -6.82 -10.93
N LEU A 56 -7.47 -6.70 -12.15
CA LEU A 56 -6.20 -7.33 -12.56
C LEU A 56 -5.02 -6.83 -11.72
N GLY A 57 -4.98 -5.52 -11.45
CA GLY A 57 -3.97 -4.90 -10.58
C GLY A 57 -4.03 -5.37 -9.13
N SER A 58 -5.21 -5.79 -8.64
CA SER A 58 -5.39 -6.30 -7.28
C SER A 58 -4.86 -7.73 -7.07
N VAL A 59 -4.73 -8.52 -8.14
CA VAL A 59 -4.30 -9.94 -8.10
C VAL A 59 -2.98 -10.16 -7.32
N PRO A 60 -1.86 -9.45 -7.60
CA PRO A 60 -0.62 -9.67 -6.86
C PRO A 60 -0.77 -9.40 -5.35
N PHE A 61 -1.64 -8.47 -4.96
CA PHE A 61 -1.88 -8.15 -3.54
C PHE A 61 -2.73 -9.22 -2.85
N VAL A 62 -3.76 -9.71 -3.52
CA VAL A 62 -4.59 -10.83 -3.01
C VAL A 62 -3.74 -12.08 -2.87
N TYR A 63 -2.90 -12.39 -3.86
CA TYR A 63 -1.97 -13.51 -3.78
C TYR A 63 -1.00 -13.35 -2.61
N ALA A 64 -0.35 -12.19 -2.48
CA ALA A 64 0.55 -11.91 -1.37
C ALA A 64 -0.14 -12.01 0.00
N ALA A 65 -1.40 -11.57 0.09
CA ALA A 65 -2.20 -11.72 1.30
C ALA A 65 -2.41 -13.21 1.66
N ILE A 66 -2.83 -14.03 0.68
CA ILE A 66 -3.04 -15.46 0.87
C ILE A 66 -1.73 -16.14 1.27
N GLU A 67 -0.63 -15.86 0.57
CA GLU A 67 0.69 -16.42 0.87
C GLU A 67 1.16 -16.01 2.27
N PHE A 68 0.95 -14.75 2.65
CA PHE A 68 1.29 -14.23 3.97
C PHE A 68 0.60 -15.02 5.09
N TRP A 69 -0.71 -15.20 5.00
CA TRP A 69 -1.49 -15.95 5.98
C TRP A 69 -1.17 -17.45 5.97
N THR A 70 -0.90 -18.02 4.79
CA THR A 70 -0.50 -19.43 4.65
C THR A 70 0.83 -19.69 5.34
N ARG A 71 1.83 -18.82 5.13
CA ARG A 71 3.14 -18.93 5.80
C ARG A 71 3.01 -18.75 7.31
N ILE A 72 2.13 -17.86 7.79
CA ILE A 72 1.80 -17.75 9.23
C ILE A 72 1.22 -19.06 9.77
N ALA A 73 0.26 -19.67 9.07
CA ALA A 73 -0.40 -20.89 9.52
C ALA A 73 0.56 -22.09 9.56
N ASN A 74 1.45 -22.19 8.56
CA ASN A 74 2.42 -23.29 8.45
C ASN A 74 3.70 -23.06 9.26
N GLY A 75 3.95 -21.84 9.74
CA GLY A 75 5.21 -21.45 10.39
C GLY A 75 6.39 -21.29 9.42
N ASP A 76 6.10 -21.14 8.12
CA ASP A 76 7.12 -20.95 7.09
C ASP A 76 7.77 -19.57 7.20
N SER A 77 9.05 -19.46 6.85
CA SER A 77 9.75 -18.17 6.87
C SER A 77 9.38 -17.29 5.68
N PHE A 78 9.41 -15.97 5.86
CA PHE A 78 9.37 -14.99 4.78
C PHE A 78 10.76 -14.78 4.16
N GLY A 79 10.83 -14.60 2.85
CA GLY A 79 12.08 -14.37 2.11
C GLY A 79 12.86 -15.65 1.76
N THR A 80 14.07 -15.49 1.23
CA THR A 80 14.96 -16.59 0.83
C THR A 80 16.36 -16.41 1.43
N GLY A 81 17.05 -17.51 1.72
CA GLY A 81 18.44 -17.49 2.18
C GLY A 81 18.67 -16.79 3.52
N LYS A 82 19.69 -15.92 3.56
CA LYS A 82 20.20 -15.26 4.79
C LYS A 82 19.24 -14.21 5.36
N ASP A 83 18.33 -13.67 4.54
CA ASP A 83 17.35 -12.65 4.96
C ASP A 83 16.01 -13.26 5.39
N SER A 84 15.98 -14.57 5.62
CA SER A 84 14.76 -15.26 6.04
C SER A 84 14.28 -14.79 7.41
N VAL A 85 13.00 -14.40 7.47
CA VAL A 85 12.32 -14.02 8.70
C VAL A 85 11.42 -15.17 9.13
N VAL A 86 11.68 -15.77 10.29
CA VAL A 86 10.89 -16.86 10.86
C VAL A 86 9.78 -16.30 11.73
N ILE A 87 8.59 -16.88 11.61
CA ILE A 87 7.44 -16.53 12.45
C ILE A 87 7.53 -17.39 13.70
N LYS A 88 7.70 -16.78 14.86
CA LYS A 88 7.83 -17.52 16.11
C LYS A 88 6.43 -17.92 16.63
N PRO A 89 6.12 -19.22 16.77
CA PRO A 89 4.92 -19.62 17.50
C PRO A 89 5.08 -19.26 18.99
N LEU A 90 3.98 -18.86 19.65
CA LEU A 90 3.98 -18.57 21.09
C LEU A 90 4.55 -19.77 21.85
N GLY A 91 5.69 -19.59 22.53
CA GLY A 91 6.29 -20.59 23.42
C GLY A 91 7.51 -21.37 22.89
N ALA A 92 7.92 -21.22 21.62
CA ALA A 92 9.10 -21.92 21.11
C ALA A 92 10.41 -21.22 21.51
N GLN A 93 11.45 -21.97 21.91
CA GLN A 93 12.81 -21.42 22.02
C GLN A 93 13.46 -21.36 20.64
N TYR A 94 14.02 -20.20 20.31
CA TYR A 94 14.56 -19.90 18.99
C TYR A 94 16.07 -20.10 19.00
N ASP A 95 16.58 -20.98 18.13
CA ASP A 95 18.01 -21.22 17.94
C ASP A 95 18.61 -20.05 17.13
N GLY A 96 19.46 -19.27 17.79
CA GLY A 96 19.92 -17.97 17.33
C GLY A 96 20.65 -18.05 16.00
N ASN A 97 20.06 -17.46 14.93
CA ASN A 97 20.73 -16.93 13.73
C ASN A 97 19.76 -16.42 12.63
N LYS A 98 18.44 -16.49 12.81
CA LYS A 98 17.42 -15.97 11.88
C LYS A 98 16.66 -14.83 12.51
N ARG A 99 16.19 -13.91 11.68
CA ARG A 99 15.38 -12.76 12.11
C ARG A 99 13.99 -13.29 12.45
N VAL A 100 13.42 -12.84 13.57
CA VAL A 100 12.11 -13.32 14.01
C VAL A 100 11.07 -12.23 13.78
N LEU A 101 9.92 -12.59 13.22
CA LEU A 101 8.77 -11.68 13.18
C LEU A 101 8.22 -11.54 14.60
N GLY A 102 8.42 -10.37 15.20
CA GLY A 102 8.00 -10.08 16.56
C GLY A 102 6.48 -10.08 16.71
N GLN A 103 6.01 -10.28 17.95
CA GLN A 103 4.59 -10.28 18.29
C GLN A 103 3.89 -8.96 17.90
N ASP A 104 4.57 -7.82 18.07
CA ASP A 104 4.03 -6.51 17.70
C ASP A 104 3.75 -6.38 16.20
N ALA A 105 4.64 -6.94 15.37
CA ALA A 105 4.46 -6.96 13.93
C ALA A 105 3.26 -7.84 13.52
N MET A 106 3.05 -8.95 14.23
CA MET A 106 1.88 -9.82 14.02
C MET A 106 0.57 -9.13 14.42
N ILE A 107 0.57 -8.34 15.49
CA ILE A 107 -0.59 -7.54 15.90
C ILE A 107 -0.88 -6.46 14.87
N ALA A 108 0.15 -5.71 14.45
CA ALA A 108 0.01 -4.69 13.42
C ALA A 108 -0.54 -5.27 12.11
N ALA A 109 -0.02 -6.42 11.67
CA ALA A 109 -0.52 -7.11 10.49
C ALA A 109 -2.01 -7.43 10.61
N ARG A 110 -2.46 -8.00 11.75
CA ARG A 110 -3.88 -8.29 11.98
C ARG A 110 -4.77 -7.05 11.89
N ILE A 111 -4.33 -5.93 12.45
CA ILE A 111 -5.07 -4.66 12.40
C ILE A 111 -5.15 -4.15 10.96
N LEU A 112 -4.02 -4.14 10.24
CA LEU A 112 -3.97 -3.67 8.85
C LEU A 112 -4.85 -4.53 7.93
N PHE A 113 -4.78 -5.85 8.05
CA PHE A 113 -5.62 -6.76 7.27
C PHE A 113 -7.10 -6.66 7.65
N ALA A 114 -7.45 -6.40 8.92
CA ALA A 114 -8.83 -6.18 9.32
C ALA A 114 -9.41 -4.91 8.69
N ILE A 115 -8.64 -3.81 8.66
CA ILE A 115 -9.05 -2.56 8.02
C ILE A 115 -9.18 -2.77 6.50
N ALA A 116 -8.19 -3.41 5.87
CA ALA A 116 -8.24 -3.70 4.44
C ALA A 116 -9.44 -4.59 4.07
N GLY A 117 -9.73 -5.61 4.88
CA GLY A 117 -10.90 -6.46 4.72
C GLY A 117 -12.22 -5.70 4.86
N ALA A 118 -12.32 -4.79 5.84
CA ALA A 118 -13.48 -3.93 5.99
C ALA A 118 -13.68 -3.02 4.77
N SER A 119 -12.60 -2.43 4.23
CA SER A 119 -12.67 -1.63 3.00
C SER A 119 -13.14 -2.45 1.80
N ALA A 120 -12.62 -3.66 1.61
CA ALA A 120 -13.06 -4.55 0.53
C ALA A 120 -14.54 -4.94 0.67
N LEU A 121 -14.99 -5.19 1.90
CA LEU A 121 -16.38 -5.54 2.19
C LEU A 121 -17.35 -4.40 1.85
N LEU A 122 -16.97 -3.15 2.13
CA LEU A 122 -17.76 -1.97 1.72
C LEU A 122 -17.90 -1.87 0.20
N VAL A 123 -16.84 -2.17 -0.56
CA VAL A 123 -16.89 -2.20 -2.03
C VAL A 123 -17.88 -3.27 -2.50
N ILE A 124 -17.81 -4.47 -1.92
CA ILE A 124 -18.72 -5.57 -2.26
C ILE A 124 -20.17 -5.20 -1.96
N VAL A 125 -20.46 -4.62 -0.79
CA VAL A 125 -21.81 -4.14 -0.44
C VAL A 125 -22.29 -3.07 -1.43
N GLY A 126 -21.44 -2.12 -1.80
CA GLY A 126 -21.77 -1.10 -2.80
C GLY A 126 -22.09 -1.69 -4.17
N VAL A 127 -21.35 -2.71 -4.62
CA VAL A 127 -21.65 -3.42 -5.87
C VAL A 127 -23.00 -4.13 -5.80
N PHE A 128 -23.31 -4.81 -4.70
CA PHE A 128 -24.61 -5.48 -4.53
C PHE A 128 -25.78 -4.49 -4.47
N ASP A 129 -25.60 -3.33 -3.82
CA ASP A 129 -26.61 -2.28 -3.78
C ASP A 129 -26.90 -1.71 -5.18
N VAL A 130 -25.86 -1.51 -6.00
CA VAL A 130 -26.00 -1.05 -7.40
C VAL A 130 -26.65 -2.11 -8.30
N LEU A 131 -26.31 -3.38 -8.15
CA LEU A 131 -26.83 -4.48 -9.00
C LEU A 131 -28.19 -5.03 -8.55
N GLY A 132 -28.60 -4.75 -7.31
CA GLY A 132 -29.87 -5.18 -6.72
C GLY A 132 -31.04 -4.24 -7.00
N GLN A 133 -30.81 -3.10 -7.65
CA GLN A 133 -31.82 -2.20 -8.22
C GLN A 133 -32.03 -2.50 -9.70
#